data_AF-A0A9D1D4U3-F1
#
_entry.id   AF-A0A9D1D4U3-F1
#
_cell.length_a   1.000
_cell.length_b   1.000
_cell.length_c   1.000
_cell.angle_alpha   90.00
_cell.angle_beta   90.00
_cell.angle_gamma   90.00
#
_symmetry.space_group_name_H-M   'P 1'
#
loop_
_entity.id
_entity.type
_entity.pdbx_description
1 polymer ?
#
loop_
_entity_poly.entity_id
_entity_poly.type
_entity_poly.pdbx_seq_one_letter_code
_entity_poly.pdbx_strand_id
1 'polypeptide(L)' 'MPDSRFKPYQQNQLRLLPLDLSEMVPENHMARVIDRVVESLDTRALEA' A
#
# COMPACT_ATOMS: atom_id res chain seq x y z
N MET A 1 -16.77 -25.52 15.59
CA MET A 1 -17.00 -24.56 14.50
C MET A 1 -16.01 -24.91 13.42
N PRO A 2 -16.44 -25.30 12.21
CA PRO A 2 -15.51 -25.84 11.21
C PRO A 2 -14.49 -24.76 10.84
N ASP A 3 -13.24 -25.18 10.68
CA ASP A 3 -12.09 -24.32 10.43
C ASP A 3 -12.21 -23.60 9.08
N SER A 4 -12.90 -22.45 9.10
CA SER A 4 -12.76 -21.47 8.04
C SER A 4 -11.31 -21.00 8.04
N ARG A 5 -10.53 -21.46 7.06
CA ARG A 5 -9.12 -21.04 6.84
C ARG A 5 -8.96 -19.52 6.71
N PHE A 6 -10.05 -18.79 6.55
CA PHE A 6 -10.08 -17.34 6.46
C PHE A 6 -10.78 -16.71 7.65
N LYS A 7 -10.31 -15.52 8.01
CA LYS A 7 -10.97 -14.66 8.99
C LYS A 7 -12.38 -14.32 8.49
N PRO A 8 -13.43 -14.47 9.33
CA PRO A 8 -14.79 -14.13 8.94
C PRO A 8 -14.90 -12.63 8.66
N TYR A 9 -15.63 -12.29 7.59
CA TYR A 9 -15.90 -10.91 7.22
C TYR A 9 -16.70 -10.18 8.33
N GLN A 10 -16.26 -8.97 8.68
CA GLN A 10 -16.95 -8.08 9.60
C GLN A 10 -16.95 -6.67 9.00
N GLN A 11 -18.14 -6.07 8.88
CA GLN A 11 -18.26 -4.69 8.43
C GLN A 11 -17.61 -3.75 9.46
N ASN A 12 -16.82 -2.78 8.98
CA ASN A 12 -16.05 -1.85 9.80
C ASN A 12 -15.02 -2.51 10.74
N GLN A 13 -14.49 -3.68 10.37
CA GLN A 13 -13.42 -4.31 11.13
C GLN A 13 -12.23 -3.37 11.29
N LEU A 14 -11.72 -3.22 12.52
CA LEU A 14 -10.54 -2.41 12.79
C LEU A 14 -9.37 -2.93 11.96
N ARG A 15 -8.70 -2.02 11.25
CA ARG A 15 -7.52 -2.31 10.43
C ARG A 15 -6.29 -1.75 11.14
N LEU A 16 -5.23 -2.54 11.19
CA LEU A 16 -3.93 -2.10 11.70
C LEU A 16 -3.28 -1.07 10.76
N LEU A 17 -3.52 -1.23 9.46
CA LEU A 17 -2.97 -0.39 8.40
C LEU A 17 -4.12 0.32 7.66
N PRO A 18 -3.87 1.54 7.15
CA PRO A 18 -4.80 2.21 6.26
C PRO A 18 -4.98 1.45 4.93
N LEU A 19 -5.99 1.86 4.16
CA LEU A 19 -6.23 1.29 2.82
C LEU A 19 -5.12 1.66 1.85
N ASP A 20 -4.60 2.88 1.98
CA ASP A 20 -3.42 3.34 1.28
C ASP A 20 -2.30 3.60 2.29
N LEU A 21 -1.17 2.90 2.14
CA LEU A 21 0.00 3.08 2.98
C LEU A 21 0.63 4.47 2.82
N SER A 22 0.38 5.15 1.70
CA SER A 22 0.81 6.53 1.49
C SER A 22 0.18 7.48 2.51
N GLU A 23 -1.00 7.15 3.07
CA GLU A 23 -1.64 7.94 4.15
C GLU A 23 -0.79 7.99 5.42
N MET A 24 0.11 7.03 5.62
CA MET A 24 1.06 7.03 6.74
C MET A 24 2.26 7.96 6.52
N VAL A 25 2.43 8.49 5.31
CA VAL A 25 3.53 9.40 4.95
C VAL A 25 3.01 10.84 4.99
N PRO A 26 3.59 11.76 5.77
CA PRO A 26 3.15 13.15 5.80
C PRO A 26 3.18 13.81 4.41
N GLU A 27 2.29 14.76 4.14
CA GLU A 27 2.16 15.42 2.83
C GLU A 27 3.47 16.09 2.37
N ASN A 28 4.22 16.69 3.30
CA ASN A 28 5.46 17.40 3.02
C ASN A 28 6.74 16.54 3.22
N HIS A 29 6.61 15.22 3.22
CA HIS A 29 7.74 14.32 3.45
C HIS A 29 8.55 14.04 2.17
N MET A 30 9.89 14.04 2.26
CA MET A 30 10.81 13.83 1.13
C MET A 30 10.56 12.52 0.36
N ALA A 31 10.10 11.48 1.06
CA ALA A 31 9.77 10.19 0.43
C ALA A 31 8.78 10.33 -0.74
N ARG A 32 7.83 11.27 -0.67
CA ARG A 32 6.88 11.52 -1.76
C ARG A 32 7.53 12.12 -3.00
N VAL A 33 8.64 12.84 -2.85
CA VAL A 33 9.43 13.35 -3.97
C VAL A 33 10.18 12.22 -4.64
N ILE A 34 10.82 11.36 -3.84
CA ILE A 34 11.56 10.19 -4.34
C ILE A 34 10.61 9.24 -5.08
N ASP A 35 9.45 8.95 -4.49
CA ASP A 35 8.40 8.11 -5.07
C ASP A 35 7.99 8.61 -6.47
N ARG A 36 7.68 9.91 -6.60
CA ARG A 36 7.35 10.52 -7.90
C ARG A 36 8.47 10.40 -8.93
N VAL A 37 9.73 10.53 -8.51
CA VAL A 37 10.87 10.40 -9.41
C VAL A 37 10.98 8.96 -9.89
N VAL A 38 10.88 7.99 -8.98
CA VAL A 38 10.95 6.55 -9.31
C VAL A 38 9.84 6.14 -10.27
N GLU A 39 8.59 6.55 -10.00
CA GLU A 39 7.44 6.28 -10.87
C GLU A 39 7.56 6.92 -12.27
N SER A 40 8.40 7.94 -12.42
CA SER A 40 8.66 8.58 -13.72
C SER A 40 9.78 7.92 -14.54
N LEU A 41 10.50 6.96 -13.97
CA LEU A 41 11.60 6.29 -14.66
C LEU A 41 11.09 5.31 -15.72
N ASP A 42 11.72 5.32 -16.90
CA ASP A 42 11.44 4.34 -17.95
C ASP A 42 12.09 2.99 -17.62
N THR A 43 11.29 2.02 -17.17
CA THR A 43 11.74 0.68 -16.75
C THR A 43 11.63 -0.37 -17.85
N ARG A 44 11.20 -0.01 -19.08
CA ARG A 44 10.94 -0.99 -20.16
C ARG A 44 12.15 -1.86 -20.50
N ALA A 45 13.36 -1.33 -20.31
CA ALA A 45 14.60 -2.08 -20.54
C ALA A 45 14.85 -3.22 -19.51
N LEU A 46 14.15 -3.21 -18.36
CA LEU A 46 14.30 -4.16 -17.26
C LEU A 46 13.19 -5.22 -17.22
N GLU A 47 12.13 -5.06 -18.01
CA GLU A 47 10.92 -5.93 -17.98
C GLU A 47 10.98 -7.11 -18.98
N ALA A 48 12.14 -7.34 -19.59
CA ALA A 48 12.38 -8.37 -20.61
C ALA A 48 12.67 -9.77 -20.04
#